data_AF-A0A0U5GLD6-F1
#
_entry.id   AF-A0A0U5GLD6-F1
#
_cell.length_a   1.000
_cell.length_b   1.000
_cell.length_c   1.000
_cell.angle_alpha   90.00
_cell.angle_beta   90.00
_cell.angle_gamma   90.00
#
_symmetry.space_group_name_H-M   'P 1'
#
loop_
_entity.id
_entity.type
_entity.pdbx_description
1 polymer ?
#
loop_
_entity_poly.entity_id
_entity_poly.type
_entity_poly.pdbx_seq_one_letter_code
_entity_poly.pdbx_strand_id
1 'polypeptide(L)'
;MLLVITVCANGTKVRWCNDNPDNKTLPSWNNVADGAQVILNICKKKKKNGIQGELDHNDHWRVLVVKEDCYMQPGPEQPRSLNDD
;
A
#
# COMPACT_ATOMS: atom_id res chain seq x y z
N MET A 1 0.47 -15.93 -5.79
CA MET A 1 -0.56 -15.02 -6.32
C MET A 1 -0.31 -13.66 -5.68
N LEU A 2 0.21 -12.67 -6.41
CA LEU A 2 0.52 -11.35 -5.83
C LEU A 2 -0.77 -10.57 -5.64
N LEU A 3 -1.21 -10.43 -4.39
CA LEU A 3 -2.26 -9.49 -4.03
C LEU A 3 -1.60 -8.15 -3.73
N VAL A 4 -1.58 -7.25 -4.71
CA VAL A 4 -1.16 -5.86 -4.51
C VAL A 4 -2.39 -5.05 -4.14
N ILE A 5 -2.57 -4.75 -2.87
CA ILE A 5 -3.63 -3.86 -2.40
C ILE A 5 -3.03 -2.46 -2.25
N THR A 6 -3.81 -1.42 -2.58
CA THR A 6 -3.29 -0.05 -2.69
C THR A 6 -4.24 0.98 -2.09
N VAL A 7 -3.72 1.97 -1.36
CA VAL A 7 -4.45 3.19 -0.98
C VAL A 7 -3.79 4.39 -1.67
N CYS A 8 -4.58 5.40 -2.05
CA CYS A 8 -4.07 6.54 -2.80
C CYS A 8 -4.61 7.86 -2.25
N ALA A 9 -3.73 8.84 -2.05
CA ALA A 9 -4.06 10.19 -1.61
C ALA A 9 -3.04 11.21 -2.18
N ASN A 10 -3.51 12.34 -2.70
CA ASN A 10 -2.67 13.46 -3.16
C ASN A 10 -1.50 13.05 -4.09
N GLY A 11 -1.74 12.20 -5.09
CA GLY A 11 -0.71 11.73 -6.03
C GLY A 11 0.35 10.84 -5.39
N THR A 12 0.04 10.26 -4.22
CA THR A 12 0.85 9.29 -3.51
C THR A 12 0.06 8.02 -3.32
N LYS A 13 0.65 6.89 -3.74
CA LYS A 13 0.06 5.56 -3.61
C LYS A 13 0.90 4.75 -2.63
N VAL A 14 0.25 4.17 -1.64
CA VAL A 14 0.86 3.17 -0.74
C VAL A 14 0.40 1.80 -1.21
N ARG A 15 1.35 0.91 -1.49
CA ARG A 15 1.14 -0.47 -1.87
C ARG A 15 1.75 -1.38 -0.81
N TRP A 16 1.23 -2.58 -0.66
CA TRP A 16 1.88 -3.60 0.15
C TRP A 16 1.76 -4.98 -0.50
N CYS A 17 2.76 -5.81 -0.22
CA CYS A 17 2.89 -7.15 -0.77
C CYS A 17 3.17 -8.13 0.37
N ASN A 18 2.60 -9.33 0.25
CA ASN A 18 3.07 -10.51 0.97
C ASN A 18 3.88 -11.34 -0.02
N ASP A 19 5.20 -11.32 0.13
CA ASP A 19 6.12 -12.05 -0.73
C ASP A 19 6.38 -13.47 -0.21
N ASN A 20 5.78 -13.85 0.92
CA ASN A 20 5.77 -15.24 1.36
C ASN A 20 4.93 -16.13 0.43
N PRO A 21 5.28 -17.41 0.30
CA PRO A 21 4.42 -18.39 -0.36
C PRO A 21 3.11 -18.61 0.41
N ASP A 22 3.14 -18.42 1.73
CA ASP A 22 2.00 -18.64 2.62
C ASP A 22 1.16 -17.38 2.80
N ASN A 23 -0.15 -17.58 2.97
CA ASN A 23 -1.07 -16.48 3.26
C ASN A 23 -0.74 -15.83 4.60
N LYS A 24 -0.69 -14.49 4.59
CA LYS A 24 -0.44 -13.69 5.77
C LYS A 24 -1.53 -12.64 5.94
N THR A 25 -2.17 -12.65 7.08
CA THR A 25 -3.12 -11.60 7.48
C THR A 25 -2.39 -10.64 8.41
N LEU A 26 -2.43 -9.35 8.08
CA LEU A 26 -1.96 -8.32 8.99
C LEU A 26 -2.97 -8.14 10.13
N PRO A 27 -2.51 -7.94 11.38
CA PRO A 27 -3.40 -7.66 12.50
C PRO A 27 -4.23 -6.38 12.31
N SER A 28 -3.71 -5.40 11.56
CA SER A 28 -4.39 -4.12 11.31
C SER A 28 -3.84 -3.38 10.09
N TRP A 29 -4.66 -2.47 9.56
CA TRP A 29 -4.25 -1.43 8.60
C TRP A 29 -3.09 -0.56 9.12
N ASN A 30 -2.93 -0.46 10.44
CA ASN A 30 -1.84 0.29 11.06
C ASN A 30 -0.46 -0.25 10.67
N ASN A 31 -0.31 -1.55 10.43
CA ASN A 31 0.96 -2.13 9.99
C ASN A 31 1.43 -1.51 8.66
N VAL A 32 0.51 -1.33 7.70
CA VAL A 32 0.78 -0.66 6.42
C VAL A 32 1.12 0.82 6.64
N ALA A 33 0.33 1.51 7.46
CA ALA A 33 0.50 2.92 7.74
C ALA A 33 1.85 3.23 8.42
N ASP A 34 2.26 2.40 9.38
CA ASP A 34 3.53 2.52 10.09
C ASP A 34 4.71 2.34 9.13
N GLY A 35 4.65 1.36 8.23
CA GLY A 35 5.68 1.17 7.20
C GLY A 35 5.81 2.39 6.26
N ALA A 36 4.67 2.94 5.82
CA ALA A 36 4.66 4.18 5.03
C ALA A 36 5.21 5.38 5.82
N GLN A 37 4.93 5.46 7.12
CA GLN A 37 5.43 6.51 8.01
C GLN A 37 6.96 6.42 8.21
N VAL A 38 7.53 5.22 8.28
CA VAL A 38 8.99 5.02 8.31
C VAL A 38 9.63 5.55 7.02
N ILE A 39 9.09 5.18 5.85
CA ILE A 39 9.56 5.70 4.55
C ILE A 39 9.48 7.23 4.54
N LEU A 40 8.34 7.79 4.97
CA LEU A 40 8.16 9.24 5.09
C LEU A 40 9.22 9.90 5.99
N ASN A 41 9.50 9.32 7.16
CA ASN A 41 10.47 9.87 8.11
C ASN A 41 11.90 9.88 7.56
N ILE A 42 12.28 8.84 6.82
CA ILE A 42 13.58 8.74 6.15
C ILE A 42 13.66 9.77 5.01
N CYS A 43 12.61 9.85 4.18
CA CYS A 43 12.56 10.72 3.01
C CYS A 43 12.34 12.21 3.33
N LYS A 44 11.68 12.58 4.44
CA LYS A 44 11.50 13.98 4.89
C LYS A 44 12.83 14.72 5.06
N LYS A 45 13.93 14.01 5.32
CA LYS A 45 15.28 14.60 5.33
C LYS A 45 15.79 14.97 3.92
N LYS A 46 15.10 14.58 2.85
CA LYS A 46 15.54 14.66 1.44
C LYS A 46 14.40 15.09 0.46
N LYS A 47 14.12 16.40 0.41
CA LYS A 47 13.69 17.21 -0.78
C LYS A 47 12.25 17.17 -1.36
N LYS A 48 12.05 18.20 -2.21
CA LYS A 48 10.87 18.85 -2.83
C LYS A 48 10.02 18.08 -3.86
N ASN A 49 10.34 16.84 -4.23
CA ASN A 49 9.76 16.20 -5.44
C ASN A 49 8.71 15.10 -5.16
N GLY A 50 8.26 14.95 -3.92
CA GLY A 50 7.41 13.85 -3.46
C GLY A 50 8.22 12.74 -2.78
N ILE A 51 7.54 11.84 -2.08
CA ILE A 51 8.16 10.73 -1.35
C ILE A 51 7.99 9.44 -2.16
N GLN A 52 9.09 8.72 -2.34
CA GLN A 52 9.10 7.38 -2.90
C GLN A 52 10.07 6.51 -2.11
N GLY A 53 9.70 5.26 -1.87
CA GLY A 53 10.55 4.32 -1.14
C GLY A 53 9.89 2.98 -0.88
N GLU A 54 10.70 2.04 -0.41
CA GLU A 54 10.32 0.68 -0.09
C GLU A 54 10.83 0.34 1.31
N LEU A 55 10.01 -0.37 2.08
CA LEU A 55 10.36 -0.96 3.36
C LEU A 55 10.10 -2.45 3.27
N ASP A 56 11.18 -3.23 3.28
CA ASP A 56 11.16 -4.68 3.24
C ASP A 56 11.42 -5.24 4.64
N HIS A 57 10.53 -6.10 5.13
CA HIS A 57 10.66 -6.74 6.43
C HIS A 57 11.19 -8.17 6.26
N ASN A 58 11.95 -8.64 7.25
CA ASN A 58 12.54 -9.99 7.25
C ASN A 58 11.51 -11.14 7.17
N ASP A 59 10.24 -10.83 7.43
CA ASP A 59 9.12 -11.75 7.31
C ASP A 59 8.44 -11.67 5.94
N HIS A 60 9.18 -11.22 4.92
CA HIS A 60 8.80 -11.08 3.51
C HIS A 60 7.47 -10.34 3.31
N TRP A 61 7.22 -9.36 4.16
CA TRP A 61 6.16 -8.39 3.99
C TRP A 61 6.76 -7.03 3.67
N ARG A 62 6.14 -6.32 2.71
CA ARG A 62 6.76 -5.14 2.11
C ARG A 62 5.76 -4.01 1.93
N VAL A 63 6.19 -2.78 2.20
CA VAL A 63 5.45 -1.53 1.91
C VAL A 63 6.19 -0.73 0.86
N LEU A 64 5.45 -0.23 -0.12
CA LEU A 64 5.96 0.69 -1.14
C LEU A 64 5.16 1.99 -1.10
N VAL A 65 5.86 3.11 -1.06
CA VAL A 65 5.30 4.45 -1.30
C VAL A 65 5.78 4.91 -2.66
N VAL A 66 4.85 5.21 -3.56
CA VAL A 66 5.17 5.69 -4.90
C VAL A 66 4.42 6.99 -5.20
N LYS A 67 5.11 7.93 -5.84
CA LYS A 67 4.49 9.12 -6.43
C LYS A 67 3.95 8.73 -7.80
N GLU A 68 2.64 8.58 -7.86
CA GLU A 68 1.90 8.14 -9.03
C GLU A 68 0.53 8.80 -8.94
N ASP A 69 0.01 9.25 -10.07
CA ASP A 69 -1.31 9.87 -10.10
C ASP A 69 -2.37 8.87 -9.60
N CYS A 70 -3.12 9.33 -8.61
CA CYS A 70 -4.26 8.63 -8.06
C CYS A 70 -5.44 8.77 -9.02
N TYR A 71 -5.36 8.15 -10.21
CA TYR A 71 -6.60 7.80 -10.89
C TYR A 71 -7.35 6.87 -9.93
N MET A 72 -8.60 7.18 -9.62
CA MET A 72 -9.47 6.24 -8.89
C MET A 72 -9.37 4.90 -9.60
N GLN A 73 -8.61 3.97 -9.04
CA GLN A 73 -8.69 2.59 -9.46
C GLN A 73 -10.09 2.16 -9.01
N PRO A 74 -10.97 1.63 -9.89
CA PRO A 74 -12.14 0.95 -9.38
C PRO A 74 -11.62 -0.05 -8.35
N GLY A 75 -12.16 0.01 -7.13
CA GLY A 75 -11.78 -0.93 -6.07
C GLY A 75 -11.95 -2.37 -6.59
N PRO A 76 -11.39 -3.38 -5.91
CA PRO A 76 -11.77 -4.75 -6.21
C PRO A 76 -13.30 -4.80 -6.27
N GLU A 77 -13.88 -5.25 -7.39
CA GLU A 77 -15.33 -5.38 -7.52
C GLU A 77 -15.81 -6.14 -6.28
N GLN A 78 -16.47 -5.44 -5.36
CA GLN A 78 -17.27 -6.13 -4.37
C GLN A 78 -18.33 -6.87 -5.17
N PRO A 79 -18.55 -8.17 -4.94
CA PRO A 79 -19.58 -8.89 -5.67
C PRO A 79 -20.88 -8.10 -5.53
N ARG A 80 -21.42 -7.67 -6.68
CA ARG A 80 -22.69 -6.95 -6.78
C ARG A 80 -23.68 -7.76 -5.96
N SER A 81 -24.24 -7.19 -4.90
CA SER A 81 -25.36 -7.81 -4.20
C SER A 81 -26.47 -7.98 -5.24
N LEU A 82 -26.67 -9.22 -5.68
CA LEU A 82 -27.91 -9.62 -6.33
C LEU A 82 -28.97 -9.47 -5.25
N ASN A 83 -29.63 -8.32 -5.21
CA ASN A 83 -30.96 -8.05 -4.65
C ASN A 83 -31.12 -6.54 -4.55
N ASP A 84 -31.49 -5.92 -5.67
CA ASP A 84 -32.32 -4.71 -5.69
C ASP A 84 -33.25 -4.91 -6.90
N ASP A 85 -34.54 -5.09 -6.60
CA ASP A 85 -35.65 -5.36 -7.53
C ASP A 85 -35.86 -4.27 -8.60
#